data_AF-A0A258R676-F1
#
_entry.id   AF-A0A258R676-F1
#
_cell.length_a   1.000
_cell.length_b   1.000
_cell.length_c   1.000
_cell.angle_alpha   90.00
_cell.angle_beta   90.00
_cell.angle_gamma   90.00
#
_symmetry.space_group_name_H-M   'P 1'
#
loop_
_entity.id
_entity.type
_entity.pdbx_description
1 polymer ?
#
loop_
_entity_poly.entity_id
_entity_poly.type
_entity_poly.pdbx_seq_one_letter_code
_entity_poly.pdbx_strand_id
1 'polypeptide(L)'
;MEYSTVSARTIVHHIQHSWQWDGKDQRYFFCEDPACDVVYFGEDDSVILKSQLRTAVGAKEASDHAMLCYCFGVTKADVRNDSGIRAFVLRQTRLGLCSCDTRNPSGRCCLKDFPQK
;
A
#
# COMPACT_ATOMS: atom_id res chain seq x y z
N MET A 1 -5.16 15.84 10.88
CA MET A 1 -4.44 14.71 10.24
C MET A 1 -4.99 14.57 8.84
N GLU A 2 -4.18 14.83 7.82
CA GLU A 2 -4.57 14.57 6.43
C GLU A 2 -4.25 13.11 6.12
N TYR A 3 -5.28 12.29 5.90
CA TYR A 3 -5.11 10.91 5.47
C TYR A 3 -5.19 10.85 3.94
N SER A 4 -4.37 10.01 3.31
CA SER A 4 -4.43 9.83 1.87
C SER A 4 -5.71 9.08 1.48
N THR A 5 -6.45 9.62 0.51
CA THR A 5 -7.63 8.95 -0.03
C THR A 5 -7.22 7.72 -0.82
N VAL A 6 -8.02 6.66 -0.72
CA VAL A 6 -7.82 5.40 -1.42
C VAL A 6 -9.08 5.05 -2.22
N SER A 7 -8.88 4.49 -3.41
CA SER A 7 -9.99 4.12 -4.29
C SER A 7 -10.60 2.78 -3.89
N ALA A 8 -11.89 2.59 -4.17
CA ALA A 8 -12.53 1.27 -4.06
C ALA A 8 -11.79 0.20 -4.87
N ARG A 9 -11.26 0.58 -6.06
CA ARG A 9 -10.40 -0.27 -6.90
C ARG A 9 -9.19 -0.78 -6.13
N THR A 10 -8.53 0.04 -5.31
CA THR A 10 -7.40 -0.42 -4.48
C THR A 10 -7.89 -1.39 -3.40
N ILE A 11 -8.94 -1.03 -2.68
CA ILE A 11 -9.46 -1.83 -1.56
C ILE A 11 -9.84 -3.25 -2.02
N VAL A 12 -10.60 -3.40 -3.11
CA VAL A 12 -11.03 -4.72 -3.61
C VAL A 12 -9.89 -5.65 -3.99
N HIS A 13 -8.71 -5.10 -4.33
CA HIS A 13 -7.54 -5.91 -4.65
C HIS A 13 -6.81 -6.41 -3.41
N HIS A 14 -7.03 -5.82 -2.23
CA HIS A 14 -6.27 -6.10 -1.03
C HIS A 14 -7.02 -6.83 0.06
N ILE A 15 -8.35 -6.72 0.12
CA ILE A 15 -9.16 -7.43 1.11
C ILE A 15 -9.32 -8.91 0.79
N GLN A 16 -9.48 -9.72 1.84
CA GLN A 16 -9.93 -11.10 1.72
C GLN A 16 -11.40 -11.12 1.28
N HIS A 17 -11.82 -12.18 0.58
CA HIS A 17 -13.20 -12.38 0.17
C HIS A 17 -13.83 -11.15 -0.51
N SER A 18 -13.10 -10.46 -1.39
CA SER A 18 -13.52 -9.17 -1.96
C SER A 18 -14.85 -9.22 -2.72
N TRP A 19 -15.30 -10.40 -3.15
CA TRP A 19 -16.63 -10.63 -3.73
C TRP A 19 -17.79 -10.50 -2.72
N GLN A 20 -17.52 -10.38 -1.43
CA GLN A 20 -18.50 -10.15 -0.36
C GLN A 20 -18.46 -8.72 0.20
N TRP A 21 -17.62 -7.85 -0.37
CA TRP A 21 -17.51 -6.48 0.11
C TRP A 21 -18.50 -5.58 -0.62
N ASP A 22 -19.53 -5.13 0.10
CA ASP A 22 -20.58 -4.22 -0.37
C ASP A 22 -20.10 -2.76 -0.59
N GLY A 23 -18.81 -2.56 -0.90
CA GLY A 23 -18.12 -1.27 -0.93
C GLY A 23 -19.01 -0.12 -1.41
N LYS A 24 -19.02 0.98 -0.65
CA LYS A 24 -19.93 2.11 -0.87
C LYS A 24 -19.30 3.16 -1.78
N ASP A 25 -20.13 3.92 -2.49
CA ASP A 25 -19.68 5.10 -3.22
C ASP A 25 -19.44 6.26 -2.23
N GLN A 26 -18.26 6.24 -1.62
CA GLN A 26 -17.81 7.22 -0.64
C GLN A 26 -16.29 7.36 -0.68
N ARG A 27 -15.74 8.34 0.05
CA ARG A 27 -14.29 8.41 0.23
C ARG A 27 -13.85 7.38 1.26
N TYR A 28 -12.78 6.68 0.92
CA TYR A 28 -12.02 5.87 1.84
C TYR A 28 -10.63 6.46 2.01
N PHE A 29 -10.01 6.14 3.14
CA PHE A 29 -8.69 6.63 3.52
C PHE A 29 -7.79 5.47 3.92
N PHE A 30 -6.48 5.64 3.75
CA PHE A 30 -5.48 4.71 4.24
C PHE A 30 -4.88 5.22 5.56
N CYS A 31 -4.87 4.36 6.59
CA CYS A 31 -4.24 4.67 7.87
C CYS A 31 -2.73 4.39 7.81
N GLU A 32 -1.93 5.45 7.85
CA GLU A 32 -0.46 5.41 7.73
C GLU A 32 0.24 5.09 9.06
N ASP A 33 -0.49 5.09 10.18
CA ASP A 33 0.09 4.76 11.49
C ASP A 33 0.53 3.28 11.54
N PRO A 34 1.83 2.99 11.76
CA PRO A 34 2.35 1.63 11.83
C PRO A 34 1.84 0.84 13.04
N ALA A 35 1.43 1.52 14.13
CA ALA A 35 0.92 0.87 15.34
C ALA A 35 -0.61 0.65 15.33
N CYS A 36 -1.29 1.15 14.30
CA CYS A 36 -2.74 1.02 14.15
C CYS A 36 -3.11 -0.19 13.28
N ASP A 37 -3.97 -1.08 13.78
CA ASP A 37 -4.44 -2.25 13.02
C ASP A 37 -5.43 -1.90 11.88
N VAL A 38 -6.03 -0.72 11.91
CA VAL A 38 -6.88 -0.22 10.81
C VAL A 38 -6.02 0.01 9.58
N VAL A 39 -6.42 -0.52 8.43
CA VAL A 39 -5.79 -0.25 7.13
C VAL A 39 -6.59 0.76 6.33
N TYR A 40 -7.90 0.52 6.19
CA TYR A 40 -8.81 1.43 5.50
C TYR A 40 -9.92 1.87 6.43
N PHE A 41 -10.38 3.11 6.24
CA PHE A 41 -11.60 3.60 6.88
C PHE A 41 -12.40 4.51 5.94
N GLY A 42 -13.72 4.52 6.09
CA GLY A 42 -14.66 5.33 5.30
C GLY A 42 -15.13 6.59 6.05
N GLU A 43 -15.83 7.48 5.34
CA GLU A 43 -16.50 8.64 5.95
C GLU A 43 -17.71 8.25 6.81
N ASP A 44 -18.25 7.05 6.59
CA ASP A 44 -19.36 6.46 7.33
C ASP A 44 -18.91 5.61 8.53
N ASP A 45 -17.69 5.82 9.02
CA ASP A 45 -17.05 5.05 10.10
C ASP A 45 -16.81 3.56 9.78
N SER A 46 -16.97 3.14 8.51
CA SER A 46 -16.54 1.81 8.07
C SER A 46 -15.05 1.60 8.34
N VAL A 47 -14.66 0.42 8.81
CA VAL A 47 -13.26 0.08 9.09
C VAL A 47 -12.91 -1.26 8.45
N ILE A 48 -11.70 -1.33 7.89
CA ILE A 48 -11.09 -2.56 7.37
C ILE A 48 -9.74 -2.74 8.06
N LEU A 49 -9.62 -3.83 8.81
CA LEU A 49 -8.45 -4.18 9.61
C LEU A 49 -7.40 -4.92 8.79
N LYS A 50 -6.16 -4.87 9.26
CA LYS A 50 -5.02 -5.63 8.73
C LYS A 50 -5.32 -7.13 8.60
N SER A 51 -6.04 -7.71 9.55
CA SER A 51 -6.43 -9.12 9.54
C SER A 51 -7.41 -9.49 8.43
N GLN A 52 -8.14 -8.51 7.88
CA GLN A 52 -9.10 -8.69 6.78
C GLN A 52 -8.44 -8.52 5.41
N LEU A 53 -7.14 -8.21 5.35
CA LEU A 53 -6.40 -8.12 4.09
C LEU A 53 -5.75 -9.45 3.73
N ARG A 54 -5.71 -9.74 2.43
CA ARG A 54 -4.89 -10.84 1.85
C ARG A 54 -3.47 -10.39 1.56
N THR A 55 -3.23 -9.07 1.55
CA THR A 55 -1.92 -8.47 1.28
C THR A 55 -1.28 -8.02 2.59
N ALA A 56 -0.04 -8.44 2.85
CA ALA A 56 0.73 -7.90 3.96
C ALA A 56 1.02 -6.41 3.73
N VAL A 57 0.75 -5.57 4.72
CA VAL A 57 0.89 -4.12 4.61
C VAL A 57 2.22 -3.69 5.20
N GLY A 58 3.26 -3.56 4.39
CA GLY A 58 4.62 -3.21 4.81
C GLY A 58 4.75 -1.92 5.63
N ALA A 59 3.84 -0.95 5.48
CA ALA A 59 3.78 0.23 6.34
C ALA A 59 3.43 -0.10 7.80
N LYS A 60 2.76 -1.24 8.04
CA LYS A 60 2.35 -1.78 9.34
C LYS A 60 3.19 -2.98 9.76
N GLU A 61 4.39 -3.11 9.19
CA GLU A 61 5.38 -4.13 9.53
C GLU A 61 6.71 -3.47 9.90
N ALA A 62 7.20 -3.77 11.11
CA ALA A 62 8.52 -3.31 11.57
C ALA A 62 9.67 -4.12 10.95
N SER A 63 9.38 -5.28 10.37
CA SER A 63 10.38 -6.19 9.79
C SER A 63 11.10 -5.61 8.58
N ASP A 64 12.35 -6.04 8.39
CA ASP A 64 13.14 -5.74 7.19
C ASP A 64 12.58 -6.37 5.91
N HIS A 65 11.80 -7.43 6.08
CA HIS A 65 11.06 -8.09 5.00
C HIS A 65 9.77 -7.33 4.63
N ALA A 66 9.48 -6.20 5.29
CA ALA A 66 8.35 -5.36 4.95
C ALA A 66 8.44 -4.88 3.50
N MET A 67 7.33 -5.04 2.78
CA MET A 67 7.20 -4.60 1.41
C MET A 67 7.32 -3.07 1.30
N LEU A 68 8.20 -2.62 0.41
CA LEU A 68 8.33 -1.22 0.04
C LEU A 68 7.74 -0.97 -1.36
N CYS A 69 8.12 -1.77 -2.37
CA CYS A 69 7.51 -1.72 -3.70
C CYS A 69 6.78 -3.02 -4.03
N TYR A 70 5.45 -2.97 -3.97
CA TYR A 70 4.59 -4.10 -4.30
C TYR A 70 4.55 -4.45 -5.79
N CYS A 71 4.86 -3.51 -6.68
CA CYS A 71 4.87 -3.76 -8.12
C CYS A 71 6.02 -4.68 -8.53
N PHE A 72 7.17 -4.56 -7.86
CA PHE A 72 8.42 -5.23 -8.24
C PHE A 72 9.01 -6.11 -7.13
N GLY A 73 8.25 -6.40 -6.07
CA GLY A 73 8.68 -7.34 -5.04
C GLY A 73 9.80 -6.82 -4.12
N VAL A 74 9.96 -5.50 -3.97
CA VAL A 74 11.09 -4.91 -3.22
C VAL A 74 10.74 -4.75 -1.75
N THR A 75 11.62 -5.22 -0.87
CA THR A 75 11.53 -5.06 0.59
C THR A 75 12.42 -3.92 1.11
N LYS A 76 12.29 -3.58 2.40
CA LYS A 76 13.20 -2.63 3.08
C LYS A 76 14.63 -3.15 3.09
N ALA A 77 14.84 -4.46 3.30
CA ALA A 77 16.16 -5.10 3.29
C ALA A 77 16.87 -4.90 1.93
N ASP A 78 16.15 -5.15 0.83
CA ASP A 78 16.72 -5.02 -0.51
C ASP A 78 17.24 -3.61 -0.77
N VAL A 79 16.45 -2.58 -0.43
CA VAL A 79 16.84 -1.17 -0.64
C VAL A 79 18.05 -0.77 0.19
N ARG A 80 18.23 -1.33 1.39
CA ARG A 80 19.43 -1.07 2.19
C ARG A 80 20.66 -1.76 1.62
N ASN A 81 20.49 -2.95 1.03
CA ASN A 81 21.59 -3.75 0.50
C ASN A 81 22.00 -3.31 -0.92
N ASP A 82 21.09 -2.71 -1.70
CA ASP A 82 21.37 -2.24 -3.06
C ASP A 82 20.76 -0.85 -3.33
N SER A 83 21.64 0.15 -3.38
CA SER A 83 21.29 1.54 -3.71
C SER A 83 20.76 1.75 -5.14
N GLY A 84 20.98 0.80 -6.04
CA GLY A 84 20.49 0.81 -7.43
C GLY A 84 19.00 0.54 -7.57
N ILE A 85 18.37 -0.10 -6.57
CA ILE A 85 16.96 -0.49 -6.62
C ILE A 85 16.04 0.71 -6.81
N ARG A 86 16.30 1.83 -6.13
CA ARG A 86 15.48 3.04 -6.31
C ARG A 86 15.51 3.52 -7.77
N ALA A 87 16.67 3.49 -8.42
CA ALA A 87 16.82 3.88 -9.81
C ALA A 87 16.10 2.90 -10.76
N PHE A 88 16.16 1.60 -10.46
CA PHE A 88 15.37 0.59 -11.18
C PHE A 88 13.87 0.86 -11.08
N VAL A 89 13.33 0.99 -9.86
CA VAL A 89 11.89 1.25 -9.63
C VAL A 89 11.44 2.53 -10.31
N LEU A 90 12.25 3.61 -10.24
CA LEU A 90 11.98 4.87 -10.93
C LEU A 90 11.88 4.69 -12.45
N ARG A 91 12.80 3.92 -13.04
CA ARG A 91 12.80 3.63 -14.47
C ARG A 91 11.57 2.83 -14.89
N GLN A 92 11.26 1.73 -14.19
CA GLN A 92 10.09 0.90 -14.52
C GLN A 92 8.77 1.67 -14.36
N THR A 93 8.68 2.53 -13.34
CA THR A 93 7.52 3.42 -13.14
C THR A 93 7.35 4.39 -14.32
N ARG A 94 8.45 5.00 -14.81
CA ARG A 94 8.41 5.90 -15.98
C ARG A 94 8.01 5.19 -17.27
N LEU A 95 8.28 3.88 -17.38
CA LEU A 95 7.85 3.04 -18.50
C LEU A 95 6.38 2.60 -18.40
N GLY A 96 5.65 2.99 -17.34
CA GLY A 96 4.26 2.62 -17.14
C GLY A 96 4.07 1.14 -16.72
N LEU A 97 5.13 0.48 -16.25
CA LEU A 97 5.10 -0.94 -15.89
C LEU A 97 4.66 -1.20 -14.45
N CYS A 98 4.32 -0.16 -13.69
CA CYS A 98 3.77 -0.28 -12.34
C CYS A 98 2.23 -0.27 -12.36
N SER A 99 1.62 -0.94 -11.39
CA SER A 99 0.17 -0.90 -11.16
C SER A 99 -0.11 -0.57 -9.69
N CYS A 100 0.42 0.58 -9.22
CA CYS A 100 0.39 0.94 -7.80
C CYS A 100 -1.03 1.03 -7.23
N ASP A 101 -2.00 1.41 -8.06
CA ASP A 101 -3.42 1.48 -7.74
C ASP A 101 -4.04 0.13 -7.34
N THR A 102 -3.45 -0.99 -7.77
CA THR A 102 -3.95 -2.35 -7.46
C THR A 102 -2.94 -3.21 -6.69
N ARG A 103 -1.66 -2.82 -6.70
CA ARG A 103 -0.57 -3.57 -6.04
C ARG A 103 -0.22 -2.98 -4.67
N ASN A 104 -0.28 -1.66 -4.48
CA ASN A 104 0.09 -1.03 -3.21
C ASN A 104 -1.18 -0.78 -2.38
N PRO A 105 -1.28 -1.29 -1.13
CA PRO A 105 -2.42 -1.04 -0.26
C PRO A 105 -2.74 0.45 -0.07
N SER A 106 -1.76 1.35 -0.10
CA SER A 106 -2.05 2.79 -0.01
C SER A 106 -2.66 3.38 -1.29
N GLY A 107 -2.67 2.65 -2.41
CA GLY A 107 -3.05 3.13 -3.74
C GLY A 107 -2.05 4.13 -4.35
N ARG A 108 -0.94 4.42 -3.65
CA ARG A 108 0.06 5.42 -4.05
C ARG A 108 1.33 4.78 -4.61
N CYS A 109 2.08 5.56 -5.38
CA CYS A 109 3.40 5.14 -5.85
C CYS A 109 4.36 4.92 -4.66
N CYS A 110 4.94 3.73 -4.57
CA CYS A 110 5.91 3.34 -3.54
C CYS A 110 7.14 4.26 -3.46
N LEU A 111 7.50 4.96 -4.54
CA LEU A 111 8.65 5.88 -4.57
C LEU A 111 8.55 7.00 -3.53
N LYS A 112 7.34 7.30 -3.04
CA LYS A 112 7.13 8.24 -1.92
C LYS A 112 7.68 7.72 -0.60
N ASP A 113 7.78 6.40 -0.44
CA ASP A 113 8.15 5.74 0.81
C ASP A 113 9.63 5.31 0.82
N PHE A 114 10.34 5.50 -0.30
CA PHE A 114 11.79 5.28 -0.35
C PHE A 114 12.52 6.32 0.50
N PRO A 115 13.57 5.94 1.23
CA PRO A 115 14.40 6.88 1.97
C PRO A 115 14.87 8.02 1.08
N GLN A 116 14.71 9.26 1.55
CA GLN A 116 15.34 10.42 0.93
C GLN A 116 16.83 10.39 1.28
N LYS A 117 17.69 10.67 0.31
CA LYS A 117 19.14 10.79 0.53
C LYS A 117 19.45 11.95 1.45
#